data_AF-A0A225UXF6-F1
#
_entry.id   AF-A0A225UXF6-F1
#
_cell.length_a   1.000
_cell.length_b   1.000
_cell.length_c   1.000
_cell.angle_alpha   90.00
_cell.angle_beta   90.00
_cell.angle_gamma   90.00
#
_symmetry.space_group_name_H-M   'P 1'
#
loop_
_entity.id
_entity.type
_entity.pdbx_description
1 polymer ?
#
loop_
_entity_poly.entity_id
_entity_poly.type
_entity_poly.pdbx_seq_one_letter_code
_entity_poly.pdbx_strand_id
1 'polypeptide(L)'
;MTMVPTTKDGTTVWNFRPYINYKVEKFNDTGRKEDRVNWWERFTDMAAQGSWPDKMKIRQFRSRMPATIRDWYAQLPKSTRHN
;
A
#
# COMPACT_ATOMS: atom_id res chain seq x y z
N MET A 1 -9.69 3.21 10.18
CA MET A 1 -9.72 4.53 9.51
C MET A 1 -10.72 5.40 10.21
N THR A 2 -10.32 6.18 11.23
CA THR A 2 -11.24 7.18 11.75
C THR A 2 -11.14 8.39 10.84
N MET A 3 -11.91 8.36 9.75
CA MET A 3 -12.14 9.56 8.97
C MET A 3 -12.87 10.51 9.91
N VAL A 4 -12.26 11.65 10.23
CA VAL A 4 -12.99 12.72 10.91
C VAL A 4 -13.49 13.64 9.80
N PRO A 5 -14.76 13.51 9.39
CA PRO A 5 -15.33 14.50 8.49
C PRO A 5 -15.30 15.85 9.21
N THR A 6 -14.77 16.87 8.54
CA THR A 6 -14.92 18.24 9.01
C THR A 6 -15.80 18.95 8.00
N THR A 7 -16.96 19.39 8.46
CA THR A 7 -17.90 20.18 7.66
C THR A 7 -17.43 21.63 7.71
N LYS A 8 -16.99 22.18 6.58
CA LYS A 8 -16.84 23.62 6.37
C LYS A 8 -17.79 24.02 5.27
N ASP A 9 -18.69 24.95 5.56
CA ASP A 9 -19.63 25.54 4.60
C ASP A 9 -20.47 24.50 3.82
N GLY A 10 -20.97 23.47 4.51
CA GLY A 10 -21.81 22.43 3.91
C GLY A 10 -21.07 21.44 2.99
N THR A 11 -19.76 21.62 2.79
CA THR A 11 -18.93 20.72 1.99
C THR A 11 -18.17 19.76 2.91
N THR A 12 -18.31 18.45 2.68
CA THR A 12 -17.52 17.42 3.38
C THR A 12 -16.08 17.47 2.86
N VAL A 13 -15.18 18.07 3.64
CA VAL A 13 -13.75 18.12 3.31
C VAL A 13 -13.02 16.98 4.01
N TRP A 14 -12.44 16.07 3.22
CA TRP A 14 -11.63 14.96 3.73
C TRP A 14 -10.21 15.47 4.03
N ASN A 15 -9.92 15.66 5.32
CA ASN A 15 -8.57 16.05 5.75
C ASN A 15 -7.62 14.84 5.71
N PHE A 16 -6.87 14.71 4.61
CA PHE A 16 -5.73 13.79 4.54
C PHE A 16 -4.64 14.27 5.50
N ARG A 17 -4.41 13.52 6.59
CA ARG A 17 -3.28 13.80 7.50
C ARG A 17 -1.97 13.53 6.76
N PRO A 18 -1.13 14.54 6.45
CA PRO A 18 -0.09 14.38 5.44
C PRO A 18 1.22 13.77 5.92
N TYR A 19 1.40 13.45 7.20
CA TYR A 19 2.71 13.02 7.69
C TYR A 19 2.60 11.93 8.77
N ILE A 20 2.44 10.68 8.34
CA ILE A 20 3.23 9.63 8.97
C ILE A 20 4.32 9.35 7.93
N ASN A 21 5.58 9.33 8.35
CA ASN A 21 6.68 8.98 7.47
C ASN A 21 6.63 7.46 7.20
N TYR A 22 5.68 7.01 6.37
CA TYR A 22 5.47 5.61 6.03
C TYR A 22 6.50 5.12 4.99
N LYS A 23 7.79 5.32 5.25
CA LYS A 23 8.86 4.76 4.42
C LYS A 23 8.99 3.25 4.71
N VAL A 24 8.18 2.43 4.04
CA VAL A 24 8.50 1.00 3.88
C VAL A 24 9.68 0.89 2.92
N GLU A 25 10.70 0.14 3.32
CA GLU A 25 11.81 -0.24 2.45
C GLU A 25 11.33 -1.00 1.20
N LYS A 26 12.18 -1.06 0.17
CA LYS A 26 11.85 -1.86 -1.02
C LYS A 26 11.81 -3.34 -0.65
N PHE A 27 10.93 -4.10 -1.28
CA PHE A 27 10.89 -5.54 -1.09
C PHE A 27 12.15 -6.16 -1.70
N ASN A 28 12.84 -7.00 -0.92
CA ASN A 28 14.01 -7.76 -1.38
C ASN A 28 13.56 -9.19 -1.73
N ASP A 29 13.44 -9.47 -3.02
CA ASP A 29 12.98 -10.77 -3.53
C ASP A 29 14.01 -11.88 -3.33
N THR A 30 15.31 -11.54 -3.28
CA THR A 30 16.42 -12.47 -3.02
C THR A 30 16.75 -12.64 -1.54
N GLY A 31 16.03 -11.96 -0.64
CA GLY A 31 16.20 -12.06 0.80
C GLY A 31 15.78 -13.42 1.37
N ARG A 32 16.13 -13.68 2.64
CA ARG A 32 15.69 -14.91 3.32
C ARG A 32 14.16 -14.91 3.42
N LYS A 33 13.57 -16.10 3.55
CA LYS A 33 12.11 -16.24 3.70
C LYS A 33 11.58 -15.41 4.88
N GLU A 34 12.29 -15.44 6.01
CA GLU A 34 11.93 -14.69 7.23
C GLU A 34 11.91 -13.17 6.99
N ASP A 35 12.92 -12.63 6.31
CA ASP A 35 12.97 -11.20 5.96
C ASP A 35 11.79 -10.78 5.09
N ARG A 36 11.40 -11.64 4.14
CA ARG A 36 10.27 -11.39 3.24
C ARG A 36 8.92 -11.44 3.97
N VAL A 37 8.77 -12.32 4.96
CA VAL A 37 7.57 -12.39 5.83
C VAL A 37 7.49 -11.17 6.75
N ASN A 38 8.59 -10.84 7.43
CA ASN A 38 8.68 -9.66 8.30
C ASN A 38 8.40 -8.36 7.54
N TRP A 39 8.89 -8.25 6.29
CA TRP A 39 8.57 -7.12 5.43
C TRP A 39 7.05 -7.01 5.16
N TRP A 40 6.38 -8.14 4.90
CA TRP A 40 4.94 -8.18 4.65
C TRP A 40 4.15 -7.74 5.89
N GLU A 41 4.51 -8.25 7.07
CA GLU A 41 3.89 -7.86 8.35
C GLU A 41 4.01 -6.36 8.60
N ARG A 42 5.22 -5.79 8.44
CA ARG A 42 5.45 -4.34 8.57
C ARG A 42 4.60 -3.52 7.59
N PHE A 43 4.48 -3.99 6.34
CA PHE A 43 3.65 -3.33 5.33
C PHE A 43 2.17 -3.35 5.73
N THR A 44 1.65 -4.49 6.19
CA THR A 44 0.25 -4.63 6.60
C THR A 44 -0.06 -3.80 7.84
N ASP A 45 0.83 -3.77 8.83
CA ASP A 45 0.68 -2.96 10.04
C ASP A 45 0.63 -1.48 9.70
N MET A 46 1.51 -1.03 8.81
CA MET A 46 1.53 0.35 8.36
C MET A 46 0.27 0.73 7.60
N ALA A 47 -0.24 -0.15 6.74
CA ALA A 47 -1.50 0.05 6.05
C ALA A 47 -2.69 0.08 7.02
N ALA A 48 -2.66 -0.70 8.11
CA ALA A 48 -3.69 -0.71 9.14
C ALA A 48 -3.65 0.57 10.00
N GLN A 49 -2.46 0.95 10.48
CA GLN A 49 -2.23 2.17 11.27
C GLN A 49 -2.59 3.42 10.48
N GLY A 50 -2.08 3.53 9.25
CA GLY A 50 -2.42 4.60 8.31
C GLY A 50 -3.84 4.48 7.78
N SER A 51 -4.51 3.35 8.07
CA SER A 51 -5.87 3.09 7.67
C SER A 51 -6.09 3.29 6.17
N TRP A 52 -5.16 2.77 5.37
CA TRP A 52 -5.14 3.04 3.95
C TRP A 52 -6.34 2.40 3.24
N PRO A 53 -7.01 3.12 2.31
CA PRO A 53 -7.97 2.50 1.43
C PRO A 53 -7.28 1.50 0.48
N ASP A 54 -7.99 0.49 -0.01
CA ASP A 54 -7.39 -0.61 -0.79
C ASP A 54 -6.65 -0.11 -2.04
N LYS A 55 -7.20 0.90 -2.72
CA LYS A 55 -6.53 1.56 -3.86
C LYS A 55 -5.15 2.12 -3.48
N MET A 56 -5.01 2.65 -2.27
CA MET A 56 -3.75 3.16 -1.75
C MET A 56 -2.82 2.02 -1.33
N LYS A 57 -3.32 0.96 -0.69
CA LYS A 57 -2.55 -0.26 -0.39
C LYS A 57 -1.92 -0.83 -1.67
N ILE A 58 -2.71 -1.00 -2.73
CA ILE A 58 -2.25 -1.52 -4.03
C ILE A 58 -1.18 -0.61 -4.65
N ARG A 59 -1.40 0.71 -4.67
CA ARG A 59 -0.43 1.67 -5.22
C ARG A 59 0.89 1.64 -4.46
N GLN A 60 0.84 1.65 -3.12
CA GLN A 60 2.03 1.62 -2.28
C GLN A 60 2.77 0.30 -2.44
N PHE A 61 2.06 -0.84 -2.40
CA PHE A 61 2.63 -2.16 -2.63
C PHE A 61 3.36 -2.26 -3.97
N ARG A 62 2.70 -1.87 -5.08
CA ARG A 62 3.31 -1.85 -6.42
C ARG A 62 4.56 -0.96 -6.48
N SER A 63 4.59 0.14 -5.74
CA SER A 63 5.75 1.04 -5.70
C SER A 63 6.96 0.44 -4.98
N ARG A 64 6.75 -0.56 -4.11
CA ARG A 64 7.82 -1.21 -3.34
C ARG A 64 8.29 -2.54 -3.91
N MET A 65 7.54 -3.09 -4.84
CA MET A 65 7.94 -4.29 -5.58
C MET A 65 9.09 -4.01 -6.55
N PRO A 66 10.06 -4.94 -6.66
CA PRO A 66 11.03 -4.98 -7.74
C PRO A 66 10.38 -4.94 -9.12
N ALA A 67 11.12 -4.44 -10.11
CA ALA A 67 10.66 -4.42 -11.50
C ALA A 67 10.31 -5.83 -12.00
N THR A 68 11.12 -6.83 -11.65
CA THR A 68 10.90 -8.26 -11.97
C THR A 68 9.51 -8.75 -11.57
N ILE A 69 9.07 -8.45 -10.34
CA ILE A 69 7.75 -8.85 -9.84
C ILE A 69 6.63 -8.06 -10.54
N ARG A 70 6.84 -6.77 -10.80
CA ARG A 70 5.87 -5.95 -11.55
C ARG A 70 5.70 -6.44 -12.98
N ASP A 71 6.78 -6.82 -13.63
CA ASP A 71 6.79 -7.30 -15.00
C ASP A 71 6.16 -8.69 -15.08
N TRP A 72 6.43 -9.56 -14.11
CA TRP A 72 5.72 -10.83 -13.96
C TRP A 72 4.21 -10.63 -13.80
N TYR A 73 3.77 -9.70 -12.94
CA TYR A 73 2.35 -9.37 -12.79
C TYR A 73 1.74 -8.87 -14.12
N ALA A 74 2.50 -8.08 -14.88
CA ALA A 74 2.13 -7.63 -16.21
C ALA A 74 2.21 -8.70 -17.31
N GLN A 75 2.63 -9.92 -16.99
CA GLN A 75 2.59 -11.10 -17.87
C GLN A 75 1.40 -12.04 -17.57
N LEU A 76 0.77 -11.91 -16.41
CA LEU A 76 -0.39 -12.75 -16.05
C LEU A 76 -1.55 -12.59 -17.04
N PRO A 77 -2.34 -13.63 -17.35
CA PRO A 77 -3.50 -13.50 -18.22
C PRO A 77 -4.44 -12.36 -17.78
N LYS A 78 -5.07 -11.65 -18.72
CA LYS A 78 -6.00 -10.55 -18.39
C LYS A 78 -7.15 -11.02 -17.49
N SER A 79 -7.60 -12.28 -17.63
CA SER A 79 -8.60 -12.91 -16.76
C SER A 79 -8.16 -13.01 -15.29
N THR A 80 -6.85 -13.00 -15.02
CA THR A 80 -6.28 -13.04 -13.68
C THR A 80 -6.01 -11.65 -13.11
N ARG A 81 -5.97 -10.62 -13.97
CA ARG A 81 -5.84 -9.21 -13.58
C ARG A 81 -7.24 -8.63 -13.33
N HIS A 82 -7.84 -8.95 -12.18
CA HIS A 82 -9.09 -8.28 -11.80
C HIS A 82 -8.83 -6.76 -11.63
N ASN A 83 -9.61 -5.96 -12.38
CA ASN A 83 -9.61 -4.49 -12.33
C ASN A 83 -10.27 -3.97 -11.06
#